data_AF-E2CS89-F1
#
_entry.id   AF-E2CS89-F1
#
_cell.length_a   1.000
_cell.length_b   1.000
_cell.length_c   1.000
_cell.angle_alpha   90.00
_cell.angle_beta   90.00
_cell.angle_gamma   90.00
#
_symmetry.space_group_name_H-M   'P 1'
#
loop_
_entity.id
_entity.type
_entity.pdbx_description
1 polymer ?
#
loop_
_entity_poly.entity_id
_entity_poly.type
_entity_poly.pdbx_seq_one_letter_code
_entity_poly.pdbx_strand_id
1 'polypeptide(L)' 'MNPVENLWQFIRDNWLSNRVFKSYEQIIDICCRAWNRLIEQPWTIMSIGMRDWAHRF' A
#
# COMPACT_ATOMS: atom_id res chain seq x y z
N MET A 1 -0.80 14.71 2.26
CA MET A 1 -0.31 13.33 2.19
C MET A 1 0.18 13.10 0.79
N ASN A 2 1.42 12.63 0.63
CA ASN A 2 1.97 12.35 -0.69
C ASN A 2 1.33 11.07 -1.27
N PRO A 3 1.37 10.83 -2.59
CA PRO A 3 0.75 9.65 -3.21
C PRO A 3 1.28 8.32 -2.64
N VAL A 4 2.56 8.29 -2.28
CA VAL A 4 3.22 7.10 -1.75
C VAL A 4 2.66 6.74 -0.36
N GLU A 5 2.41 7.73 0.49
CA GLU A 5 1.77 7.55 1.79
C GLU A 5 0.34 7.01 1.64
N ASN A 6 -0.41 7.45 0.63
CA ASN A 6 -1.76 6.92 0.35
C ASN A 6 -1.71 5.44 -0.05
N LEU A 7 -0.75 5.05 -0.89
CA LEU A 7 -0.54 3.65 -1.26
C LEU A 7 -0.13 2.82 -0.05
N TRP A 8 0.75 3.34 0.80
CA TRP A 8 1.18 2.66 2.01
C TRP A 8 0.04 2.47 3.02
N GLN A 9 -0.81 3.49 3.21
CA GLN A 9 -2.00 3.37 4.04
C GLN A 9 -2.95 2.30 3.51
N PHE A 10 -3.22 2.28 2.20
CA PHE A 10 -4.06 1.25 1.59
C PHE A 10 -3.50 -0.16 1.84
N ILE A 11 -2.20 -0.36 1.61
CA ILE A 11 -1.53 -1.65 1.86
C ILE A 11 -1.66 -2.05 3.33
N ARG A 12 -1.44 -1.11 4.24
CA ARG A 12 -1.52 -1.33 5.68
C ARG A 12 -2.92 -1.75 6.09
N ASP A 13 -3.95 -1.03 5.66
CA ASP A 13 -5.32 -1.25 6.07
C ASP A 13 -5.86 -2.59 5.56
N ASN A 14 -5.49 -2.96 4.32
CA ASN A 14 -6.03 -4.15 3.66
C ASN A 14 -5.24 -5.44 3.95
N TRP A 15 -3.91 -5.37 4.07
CA TRP A 15 -3.09 -6.58 4.07
C TRP A 15 -2.16 -6.72 5.28
N LEU A 16 -1.72 -5.62 5.89
CA LEU A 16 -0.73 -5.68 6.98
C LEU A 16 -1.32 -5.45 8.38
N SER A 17 -2.55 -4.93 8.47
CA SER A 17 -3.23 -4.66 9.74
C SER A 17 -3.51 -5.94 10.54
N ASN A 18 -3.52 -5.83 11.87
CA ASN A 18 -3.87 -6.91 12.81
C ASN A 18 -3.05 -8.21 12.67
N ARG A 19 -1.74 -8.10 12.38
CA ARG A 19 -0.81 -9.24 12.31
C ARG A 19 0.27 -9.14 13.39
N VAL A 20 0.63 -10.29 13.96
CA VAL A 20 1.82 -10.46 14.82
C VAL A 20 2.93 -11.08 13.98
N PHE A 21 4.08 -10.43 13.93
CA PHE A 21 5.25 -10.89 13.18
C PHE A 21 6.25 -11.56 14.12
N LYS A 22 6.81 -12.69 13.69
CA LYS A 22 7.75 -13.52 14.46
C LYS A 22 9.20 -13.06 14.31
N SER A 23 9.53 -12.39 13.21
CA SER A 23 10.86 -11.84 12.96
C SER A 23 10.81 -10.64 12.02
N TYR A 24 11.92 -9.91 11.95
CA TYR A 24 12.07 -8.77 11.03
C TYR A 24 11.99 -9.21 9.56
N GLU A 25 12.61 -10.35 9.22
CA GLU A 25 12.58 -10.92 7.87
C GLU A 25 11.14 -11.24 7.44
N GLN A 26 10.30 -11.70 8.37
CA GLN A 26 8.89 -11.96 8.09
C GLN A 26 8.12 -10.66 7.78
N ILE A 27 8.47 -9.55 8.43
CA ILE A 27 7.88 -8.24 8.13
C ILE A 27 8.24 -7.85 6.69
N ILE A 28 9.52 -7.94 6.33
CA ILE A 28 9.99 -7.61 4.98
C ILE A 28 9.28 -8.47 3.93
N ASP A 29 9.26 -9.79 4.10
CA ASP A 29 8.67 -10.71 3.13
C ASP A 29 7.18 -10.41 2.90
N ILE A 30 6.41 -10.19 3.97
CA ILE A 30 4.98 -9.88 3.85
C ILE A 30 4.76 -8.50 3.22
N CYS A 31 5.57 -7.49 3.57
CA CYS A 31 5.51 -6.18 2.94
C CYS A 31 5.81 -6.24 1.44
N CYS A 32 6.86 -6.98 1.04
CA CYS A 32 7.21 -7.19 -0.37
C CYS A 32 6.08 -7.87 -1.14
N ARG A 33 5.46 -8.92 -0.57
CA ARG A 33 4.30 -9.59 -1.19
C ARG A 33 3.11 -8.65 -1.34
N ALA A 34 2.82 -7.86 -0.31
CA ALA A 34 1.73 -6.89 -0.34
C ALA A 34 1.96 -5.81 -1.40
N TRP A 35 3.19 -5.31 -1.52
CA TRP A 35 3.57 -4.35 -2.55
C TRP A 35 3.47 -4.93 -3.96
N ASN A 36 4.02 -6.13 -4.20
CA ASN A 36 3.94 -6.79 -5.50
C ASN A 36 2.49 -7.08 -5.90
N ARG A 37 1.64 -7.49 -4.95
CA ARG A 37 0.19 -7.64 -5.18
C ARG A 37 -0.49 -6.33 -5.56
N LEU A 38 -0.03 -5.18 -5.07
CA LEU A 38 -0.55 -3.88 -5.49
C LEU A 38 -0.14 -3.54 -6.91
N ILE A 39 1.11 -3.81 -7.28
CA ILE A 39 1.64 -3.58 -8.65
C ILE A 39 0.81 -4.34 -9.69
N GLU A 40 0.35 -5.55 -9.36
CA GLU A 40 -0.53 -6.36 -10.22
C GLU A 40 -1.95 -5.78 -10.38
N GLN A 41 -2.29 -4.71 -9.65
CA GLN A 41 -3.60 -4.06 -9.66
C GLN A 41 -3.50 -2.58 -10.09
N PRO A 42 -3.16 -2.31 -11.35
CA PRO A 42 -2.95 -0.93 -11.84
C PRO A 42 -4.18 -0.04 -11.70
N TRP A 43 -5.39 -0.60 -11.83
CA TRP A 43 -6.65 0.14 -11.61
C TRP A 43 -6.81 0.62 -10.17
N THR A 44 -6.39 -0.20 -9.20
CA THR A 44 -6.38 0.17 -7.78
C THR A 44 -5.40 1.32 -7.54
N ILE A 45 -4.18 1.24 -8.10
CA ILE A 45 -3.18 2.31 -8.01
C ILE A 45 -3.72 3.61 -8.61
N MET A 46 -4.35 3.55 -9.79
CA MET A 46 -4.98 4.72 -10.41
C MET A 46 -6.07 5.32 -9.53
N SER A 47 -6.96 4.49 -8.95
CA SER A 47 -8.02 4.96 -8.06
C SER A 47 -7.50 5.63 -6.78
N ILE A 48 -6.39 5.15 -6.23
CA ILE A 48 -5.73 5.73 -5.05
C ILE A 48 -5.05 7.06 -5.42
N GLY A 49 -4.40 7.11 -6.58
CA GLY A 49 -3.70 8.30 -7.10
C GLY A 49 -4.62 9.41 -7.59
N MET A 50 -5.85 9.09 -8.02
CA MET A 50 -6.84 10.05 -8.52
C MET A 50 -7.66 10.76 -7.43
N ARG A 51 -7.39 10.53 -6.14
CA ARG A 51 -8.05 11.30 -5.06
C ARG A 51 -7.69 12.79 -5.15
N ASP A 52 -8.68 13.65 -4.90
CA ASP A 52 -8.73 15.12 -5.13
C ASP A 52 -7.48 15.96 -4.81
N TRP A 53 -6.53 15.48 -4.02
CA TRP A 53 -5.28 16.19 -3.74
C TRP A 53 -4.32 16.21 -4.95
N ALA A 54 -4.48 15.32 -5.94
CA ALA A 54 -3.68 15.32 -7.18
C ALA A 54 -4.16 16.35 -8.22
N HIS A 55 -5.35 16.92 -8.04
CA HIS A 55 -5.98 17.86 -8.98
C HIS A 55 -6.02 19.32 -8.47
N ARG A 56 -5.34 19.64 -7.35
CA ARG A 56 -5.22 21.02 -6.83
C ARG A 56 -3.97 21.73 -7.34
N PHE A 57 -3.78 21.77 -8.65
CA PHE A 57 -2.85 22.69 -9.31
C PHE A 57 -3.62 23.64 -10.23
#